data_AF-A0A7J7FSW5-F1
#
_entry.id   AF-A0A7J7FSW5-F1
#
_cell.length_a   1.000
_cell.length_b   1.000
_cell.length_c   1.000
_cell.angle_alpha   90.00
_cell.angle_beta   90.00
_cell.angle_gamma   90.00
#
_symmetry.space_group_name_H-M   'P 1'
#
loop_
_entity.id
_entity.type
_entity.pdbx_description
1 polymer ?
#
loop_
_entity_poly.entity_id
_entity_poly.type
_entity_poly.pdbx_seq_one_letter_code
_entity_poly.pdbx_strand_id
1 'polypeptide(L)'
;MARASKLVLMLLLPAWMKLLCTSASGHGNSYVRDACSVTHYPDVCIHSLAPFSQTAKRNPTTWARAGVSVSVGEAKIVVQYLIKLKRYGSMRGRNRVALLDCIDCFQNTLDNLHKSLGCD
;
A
#
# COMPACT_ATOMS: atom_id res chain seq x y z
N MET A 1 -33.32 38.33 25.44
CA MET A 1 -33.52 37.85 24.05
C MET A 1 -32.22 37.63 23.26
N ALA A 2 -31.04 38.13 23.68
CA ALA A 2 -29.78 37.97 22.95
C ALA A 2 -28.98 36.66 23.20
N ARG A 3 -29.32 35.87 24.24
CA ARG A 3 -28.61 34.60 24.57
C ARG A 3 -29.15 33.40 23.79
N ALA A 4 -30.46 33.33 23.55
CA ALA A 4 -31.08 32.26 22.76
C ALA A 4 -30.67 32.31 21.28
N SER A 5 -30.51 33.52 20.73
CA SER A 5 -30.06 33.76 19.35
C SER A 5 -28.64 33.23 19.09
N LYS A 6 -27.72 33.33 20.06
CA LYS A 6 -26.35 32.79 19.94
C LYS A 6 -26.29 31.26 20.03
N LEU A 7 -27.17 30.64 20.83
CA LEU A 7 -27.28 29.18 20.94
C LEU A 7 -27.83 28.53 19.66
N VAL A 8 -28.80 29.18 19.01
CA VAL A 8 -29.34 28.74 17.72
C VAL A 8 -28.28 28.84 16.61
N LEU A 9 -27.45 29.90 16.63
CA LEU A 9 -26.37 30.08 15.65
C LEU A 9 -25.23 29.03 15.81
N MET A 10 -24.94 28.60 17.04
CA MET A 10 -23.92 27.58 17.35
C MET A 10 -24.37 26.14 17.01
N LEU A 11 -25.68 25.86 17.00
CA LEU A 11 -26.23 24.53 16.68
C LEU A 11 -26.39 24.28 15.17
N LEU A 12 -26.28 25.32 14.32
CA LEU A 12 -26.34 25.21 12.87
C LEU A 12 -24.97 24.99 12.20
N LEU A 13 -23.87 25.14 12.95
CA LEU A 13 -22.50 24.98 12.45
C LEU A 13 -21.98 23.53 12.24
N PRO A 14 -22.51 22.44 12.84
CA PRO A 14 -21.98 21.10 12.55
C PRO A 14 -22.54 20.50 11.26
N ALA A 15 -23.56 21.13 10.63
CA ALA A 15 -24.16 20.63 9.39
C ALA A 15 -23.34 20.97 8.13
N TRP A 16 -22.41 21.94 8.21
CA TRP A 16 -21.58 22.34 7.06
C TRP A 16 -20.20 21.68 7.06
N MET A 17 -19.78 21.04 8.16
CA MET A 17 -18.55 20.23 8.22
C MET A 17 -18.72 18.79 7.73
N LYS A 18 -19.83 18.45 7.07
CA LYS A 18 -19.99 17.18 6.35
C LYS A 18 -19.69 17.31 4.85
N LEU A 19 -19.34 18.51 4.37
CA LEU A 19 -19.16 18.81 2.94
C LEU A 19 -17.72 19.23 2.58
N LEU A 20 -16.72 18.68 3.28
CA LEU A 20 -15.30 18.82 2.93
C LEU A 20 -14.65 17.49 2.50
N CYS A 21 -15.40 16.39 2.49
CA CYS A 21 -14.99 15.16 1.81
C CYS A 21 -15.58 15.15 0.39
N THR A 22 -15.34 16.22 -0.38
CA THR A 22 -15.46 16.12 -1.84
C THR A 22 -14.35 15.19 -2.27
N SER A 23 -14.71 13.92 -2.43
CA SER A 23 -13.85 12.91 -2.98
C SER A 23 -13.31 13.41 -4.32
N ALA A 24 -12.01 13.66 -4.41
CA ALA A 24 -11.28 13.78 -5.67
C ALA A 24 -11.21 12.41 -6.41
N SER A 25 -12.30 11.63 -6.34
CA SER A 25 -12.41 10.23 -6.73
C SER A 25 -12.67 10.06 -8.23
N GLY A 26 -12.97 11.12 -8.97
CA GLY A 26 -13.21 11.02 -10.42
C GLY A 26 -11.94 10.66 -11.20
N HIS A 27 -10.82 11.34 -10.91
CA HIS A 27 -9.56 11.16 -11.66
C HIS A 27 -8.55 10.25 -10.92
N GLY A 28 -8.50 10.30 -9.59
CA GLY A 28 -7.63 9.41 -8.82
C GLY A 28 -8.03 7.93 -8.96
N ASN A 29 -9.32 7.64 -9.15
CA ASN A 29 -9.74 6.26 -9.38
C ASN A 29 -9.45 5.80 -10.83
N SER A 30 -9.42 6.70 -11.81
CA SER A 30 -9.13 6.30 -13.20
C SER A 30 -7.64 6.01 -13.44
N TYR A 31 -6.72 6.83 -12.90
CA TYR A 31 -5.28 6.58 -13.13
C TYR A 31 -4.81 5.21 -12.63
N VAL A 32 -5.25 4.79 -11.43
CA VAL A 32 -4.87 3.48 -10.88
C VAL A 32 -5.52 2.34 -11.67
N ARG A 33 -6.76 2.51 -12.14
CA ARG A 33 -7.44 1.51 -12.98
C ARG A 33 -6.72 1.33 -14.30
N ASP A 34 -6.32 2.42 -14.95
CA ASP A 34 -5.58 2.38 -16.21
C ASP A 34 -4.23 1.68 -16.01
N ALA A 35 -3.47 2.08 -14.98
CA ALA A 35 -2.17 1.48 -14.67
C ALA A 35 -2.27 -0.02 -14.34
N CYS A 36 -3.32 -0.44 -13.63
CA CYS A 36 -3.52 -1.82 -13.22
C CYS A 36 -4.18 -2.72 -14.28
N SER A 37 -4.76 -2.14 -15.34
CA SER A 37 -5.45 -2.88 -16.42
C SER A 37 -4.57 -3.87 -17.17
N VAL A 38 -3.24 -3.64 -17.18
CA VAL A 38 -2.25 -4.49 -17.84
C VAL A 38 -1.63 -5.54 -16.92
N THR A 39 -2.08 -5.63 -15.67
CA THR A 39 -1.56 -6.59 -14.68
C THR A 39 -2.42 -7.86 -14.64
N HIS A 40 -1.80 -8.99 -14.29
CA HIS A 40 -2.53 -10.26 -14.15
C HIS A 40 -3.53 -10.27 -12.99
N TYR A 41 -3.30 -9.44 -11.96
CA TYR A 41 -4.17 -9.34 -10.78
C TYR A 41 -4.63 -7.88 -10.57
N PRO A 42 -5.57 -7.37 -11.40
CA PRO A 42 -5.97 -5.97 -11.37
C PRO A 42 -6.50 -5.50 -10.02
N ASP A 43 -7.29 -6.33 -9.34
CA ASP A 43 -7.87 -5.97 -8.03
C ASP A 43 -6.80 -5.82 -6.95
N VAL A 44 -5.81 -6.71 -6.93
CA VAL A 44 -4.66 -6.63 -6.01
C VAL A 44 -3.86 -5.37 -6.34
N CYS A 45 -3.57 -5.13 -7.61
CA CYS A 45 -2.85 -3.93 -8.04
C CYS A 45 -3.58 -2.64 -7.60
N ILE A 46 -4.89 -2.54 -7.82
CA ILE A 46 -5.68 -1.36 -7.46
C ILE A 46 -5.65 -1.15 -5.95
N HIS A 47 -5.88 -2.21 -5.16
CA HIS A 47 -5.86 -2.11 -3.70
C HIS A 47 -4.49 -1.68 -3.18
N SER A 48 -3.41 -2.25 -3.73
CA SER A 48 -2.03 -1.94 -3.34
C SER A 48 -1.58 -0.54 -3.76
N LEU A 49 -2.04 -0.05 -4.91
CA LEU A 49 -1.47 1.15 -5.55
C LEU A 49 -2.39 2.37 -5.56
N ALA A 50 -3.66 2.26 -5.14
CA ALA A 50 -4.58 3.39 -5.06
C ALA A 50 -4.03 4.63 -4.31
N PRO A 51 -3.27 4.49 -3.20
CA PRO A 51 -2.68 5.65 -2.51
C PRO A 51 -1.71 6.47 -3.37
N PHE A 52 -1.10 5.86 -4.39
CA PHE A 52 -0.10 6.51 -5.25
C PHE A 52 -0.73 7.24 -6.44
N SER A 53 -2.03 7.08 -6.66
CA SER A 53 -2.70 7.52 -7.89
C SER A 53 -2.53 9.02 -8.19
N GLN A 54 -2.64 9.88 -7.17
CA GLN A 54 -2.49 11.31 -7.37
C GLN A 54 -1.04 11.76 -7.58
N THR A 55 -0.08 10.99 -7.06
CA THR A 55 1.35 11.27 -7.24
C THR A 55 1.83 10.75 -8.59
N ALA A 56 1.40 9.56 -8.98
CA ALA A 56 1.84 8.90 -10.21
C ALA A 56 1.12 9.45 -11.46
N LYS A 57 -0.20 9.70 -11.38
CA LYS A 57 -1.03 10.13 -12.52
C LYS A 57 -0.73 9.29 -13.77
N ARG A 58 -0.22 9.92 -14.84
CA ARG A 58 0.15 9.29 -16.11
C ARG A 58 1.65 8.95 -16.22
N ASN A 59 2.42 9.06 -15.15
CA ASN A 59 3.86 8.78 -15.16
C ASN A 59 4.11 7.28 -14.90
N PRO A 60 4.50 6.49 -15.91
CA PRO A 60 4.73 5.05 -15.76
C PRO A 60 5.92 4.74 -14.85
N THR A 61 6.97 5.57 -14.86
CA THR A 61 8.14 5.41 -13.99
C THR A 61 7.75 5.56 -12.51
N THR A 62 6.85 6.49 -12.19
CA THR A 62 6.33 6.63 -10.82
C THR A 62 5.50 5.43 -10.40
N TRP A 63 4.66 4.87 -11.30
CA TRP A 63 3.93 3.63 -11.02
C TRP A 63 4.85 2.44 -10.79
N ALA A 64 5.88 2.26 -11.62
CA ALA A 64 6.86 1.20 -11.47
C ALA A 64 7.59 1.30 -10.11
N ARG A 65 8.08 2.50 -9.76
CA ARG A 65 8.74 2.73 -8.46
C ARG A 65 7.80 2.50 -7.28
N ALA A 66 6.53 2.90 -7.39
CA ALA A 66 5.51 2.61 -6.37
C ALA A 66 5.28 1.11 -6.20
N GLY A 67 5.12 0.37 -7.32
CA GLY A 67 4.97 -1.09 -7.31
C GLY A 67 6.14 -1.82 -6.66
N VAL A 68 7.37 -1.42 -7.00
CA VAL A 68 8.58 -1.96 -6.36
C VAL A 68 8.61 -1.61 -4.86
N SER A 69 8.27 -0.38 -4.49
CA SER A 69 8.27 0.07 -3.09
C SER A 69 7.28 -0.70 -2.22
N VAL A 70 6.07 -0.96 -2.73
CA VAL A 70 5.08 -1.82 -2.06
C VAL A 70 5.61 -3.25 -1.93
N SER A 71 6.19 -3.79 -3.00
CA SER A 71 6.76 -5.14 -3.01
C SER A 71 7.89 -5.31 -1.98
N VAL A 72 8.74 -4.29 -1.79
CA VAL A 72 9.77 -4.28 -0.73
C VAL A 72 9.13 -4.35 0.65
N GLY A 73 8.05 -3.59 0.88
CA GLY A 73 7.30 -3.61 2.13
C GLY A 73 6.76 -5.00 2.46
N GLU A 74 6.07 -5.62 1.50
CA GLU A 74 5.51 -6.97 1.66
C GLU A 74 6.60 -8.02 1.86
N ALA A 75 7.68 -7.98 1.07
CA ALA A 75 8.79 -8.91 1.22
C ALA A 75 9.44 -8.81 2.62
N LYS A 76 9.58 -7.61 3.20
CA LYS A 76 10.07 -7.43 4.57
C LYS A 76 9.16 -8.08 5.60
N ILE A 77 7.84 -7.94 5.44
CA ILE A 77 6.85 -8.58 6.32
C ILE A 77 6.99 -10.10 6.26
N VAL A 78 7.12 -10.67 5.05
CA VAL A 78 7.29 -12.11 4.87
C VAL A 78 8.60 -12.60 5.50
N VAL A 79 9.74 -11.94 5.28
CA VAL A 79 11.02 -12.30 5.92
C VAL A 79 10.88 -12.32 7.45
N GLN A 80 10.27 -11.28 8.03
CA GLN A 80 10.06 -11.22 9.48
C GLN A 80 9.17 -12.36 9.99
N TYR A 81 8.10 -12.69 9.25
CA TYR A 81 7.24 -13.81 9.57
C TYR A 81 8.01 -15.14 9.53
N LEU A 82 8.79 -15.40 8.48
CA LEU A 82 9.58 -16.62 8.33
C LEU A 82 10.65 -16.74 9.43
N ILE A 83 11.29 -15.64 9.82
CA ILE A 83 12.24 -15.61 10.94
C ILE A 83 11.56 -15.95 12.27
N LYS A 84 10.37 -15.38 12.53
CA LYS A 84 9.58 -15.72 13.73
C LYS A 84 9.19 -17.20 13.70
N LEU A 85 8.76 -17.69 12.54
CA LEU A 85 8.38 -19.08 12.35
C LEU A 85 9.57 -20.02 12.56
N LYS A 86 10.78 -19.61 12.16
CA LYS A 86 12.04 -20.35 12.45
C LYS A 86 12.35 -20.39 13.94
N ARG A 87 12.12 -19.28 14.66
CA ARG A 87 12.47 -19.16 16.08
C ARG A 87 11.48 -19.88 17.00
N TYR A 88 10.19 -19.79 16.71
CA TYR A 88 9.13 -20.24 17.60
C TYR A 88 8.34 -21.43 17.05
N GLY A 89 8.45 -21.74 15.76
CA GLY A 89 7.77 -22.88 15.14
C GLY A 89 8.47 -24.19 15.46
N SER A 90 7.66 -25.23 15.71
CA SER A 90 8.16 -26.60 15.82
C SER A 90 8.31 -27.22 14.43
N MET A 91 9.40 -26.90 13.74
CA MET A 91 9.75 -27.50 12.44
C MET A 91 11.01 -28.37 12.57
N ARG A 92 10.97 -29.54 11.93
CA ARG A 92 12.05 -30.52 11.94
C ARG A 92 12.31 -31.09 10.55
N GLY A 93 13.49 -31.69 10.38
CA GLY A 93 13.90 -32.35 9.14
C GLY A 93 13.75 -31.44 7.92
N ARG A 94 13.17 -31.99 6.86
CA ARG A 94 13.00 -31.32 5.55
C ARG A 94 12.23 -30.00 5.63
N ASN A 95 11.25 -29.88 6.52
CA ASN A 95 10.47 -28.65 6.66
C ASN A 95 11.31 -27.49 7.21
N ARG A 96 12.26 -27.78 8.10
CA ARG A 96 13.19 -26.76 8.61
C ARG A 96 14.16 -26.30 7.52
N VAL A 97 14.60 -27.20 6.65
CA VAL A 97 15.46 -26.85 5.50
C VAL A 97 14.70 -25.97 4.51
N ALA A 98 13.49 -26.38 4.11
CA ALA A 98 12.66 -25.58 3.21
C ALA A 98 12.36 -24.17 3.76
N LEU A 99 12.17 -24.03 5.07
CA LEU A 99 12.02 -22.72 5.70
C LEU A 99 13.26 -21.84 5.55
N LEU A 100 14.46 -22.42 5.70
CA LEU A 100 15.70 -21.68 5.53
C LEU A 100 15.86 -21.21 4.09
N ASP A 101 15.53 -22.06 3.11
CA ASP A 101 15.54 -21.72 1.69
C ASP A 101 14.54 -20.59 1.39
N CYS A 102 13.34 -20.62 1.99
CA CYS A 102 12.39 -19.52 1.88
C CYS A 102 12.96 -18.21 2.44
N ILE A 103 13.61 -18.25 3.60
CA ILE A 103 14.22 -17.04 4.20
C ILE A 103 15.28 -16.46 3.25
N ASP A 104 16.16 -17.30 2.73
CA ASP A 104 17.22 -16.88 1.80
C ASP A 104 16.64 -16.31 0.50
N CYS A 105 15.65 -16.99 -0.09
CA CYS A 105 14.96 -16.54 -1.29
C CYS A 105 14.31 -15.15 -1.12
N PHE A 106 13.64 -14.91 0.00
CA PHE A 106 13.04 -13.60 0.28
C PHE A 106 14.07 -12.52 0.64
N GLN A 107 15.20 -12.87 1.25
CA GLN A 107 16.32 -11.94 1.43
C GLN A 107 16.93 -11.53 0.09
N ASN A 108 17.19 -12.48 -0.80
CA ASN A 108 17.66 -12.22 -2.17
C ASN A 108 16.64 -11.38 -2.97
N THR A 109 15.35 -11.63 -2.77
CA THR A 109 14.27 -10.82 -3.37
C THR A 109 14.36 -9.37 -2.93
N LEU A 110 14.61 -9.10 -1.64
CA LEU A 110 14.79 -7.73 -1.16
C LEU A 110 15.98 -7.05 -1.83
N ASP A 111 17.12 -7.72 -1.94
CA ASP A 111 18.31 -7.14 -2.58
C ASP A 111 18.04 -6.80 -4.05
N ASN A 112 17.37 -7.69 -4.79
CA ASN A 112 17.01 -7.46 -6.18
C ASN A 112 16.01 -6.31 -6.35
N LEU A 113 15.01 -6.20 -5.46
CA LEU A 113 14.07 -5.09 -5.48
C LEU A 113 14.76 -3.75 -5.18
N HIS A 114 15.69 -3.69 -4.22
CA HIS A 114 16.44 -2.45 -3.97
C HIS A 114 17.34 -2.06 -5.15
N LYS A 115 18.01 -3.04 -5.78
CA LYS A 115 18.80 -2.81 -7.00
C LYS A 115 17.94 -2.23 -8.13
N SER A 116 16.71 -2.71 -8.31
CA SER A 116 15.79 -2.19 -9.34
C SER A 116 15.37 -0.72 -9.14
N LEU A 117 15.59 -0.14 -7.95
CA LEU A 117 15.36 1.28 -7.68
C LEU A 117 16.61 2.15 -7.90
N GLY A 118 17.78 1.53 -8.04
CA GLY A 118 19.04 2.20 -8.34
C GLY A 118 19.01 2.86 -9.73
N CYS A 119 19.84 3.88 -9.90
CA CYS A 119 20.17 4.39 -11.23
C CYS A 119 21.39 3.61 -11.70
N ASP A 120 21.20 2.67 -12.63
CA ASP A 120 22.27 2.31 -13.56
C ASP A 120 22.34 3.38 -14.66
#